data_AF-A0A843LUA3-F1
#
_entry.id   AF-A0A843LUA3-F1
#
_cell.length_a   1.000
_cell.length_b   1.000
_cell.length_c   1.000
_cell.angle_alpha   90.00
_cell.angle_beta   90.00
_cell.angle_gamma   90.00
#
_symmetry.space_group_name_H-M   'P 1'
#
loop_
_entity.id
_entity.type
_entity.pdbx_description
1 polymer ?
#
loop_
_entity_poly.entity_id
_entity_poly.type
_entity_poly.pdbx_seq_one_letter_code
_entity_poly.pdbx_strand_id
1 'polypeptide(L)' 'MCTAANYLTKCHYFGRNFDYEISYNERVTITPRNYPLIFRDTEDIENHYGIIGIAAGIDEYPLYYDA' A
#
# COMPACT_ATOMS: atom_id res chain seq x y z
N MET A 1 7.12 14.32 8.93
CA MET A 1 7.65 13.25 9.81
C MET A 1 6.51 12.29 10.04
N CYS A 2 6.60 11.05 9.57
CA CYS A 2 5.48 10.10 9.61
C CYS A 2 5.39 9.37 10.96
N THR A 3 4.19 8.97 11.36
CA THR A 3 3.96 8.13 12.55
C THR A 3 3.16 6.88 12.20
N ALA A 4 3.55 5.72 12.72
CA ALA A 4 2.80 4.47 12.60
C ALA A 4 2.37 3.96 13.98
N ALA A 5 1.21 3.33 14.06
CA ALA A 5 0.68 2.73 15.27
C ALA A 5 0.23 1.29 15.00
N ASN A 6 0.56 0.41 15.93
CA ASN A 6 0.15 -0.99 15.94
C ASN A 6 -0.38 -1.32 17.33
N TYR A 7 -1.58 -1.90 17.39
CA TYR A 7 -2.25 -2.20 18.64
C TYR A 7 -2.97 -3.55 18.58
N LEU A 8 -2.67 -4.42 19.55
CA LEU A 8 -3.21 -5.77 19.64
C LEU A 8 -4.21 -5.89 20.79
N THR A 9 -5.44 -6.31 20.49
CA THR A 9 -6.48 -6.66 21.47
C THR A 9 -7.05 -8.05 21.14
N LYS A 10 -8.38 -8.19 21.01
CA LYS A 10 -9.00 -9.37 20.37
C LYS A 10 -8.71 -9.43 18.87
N CYS A 11 -8.56 -8.26 18.25
CA CYS A 11 -8.18 -8.09 16.85
C CYS A 11 -6.87 -7.31 16.77
N HIS A 12 -6.26 -7.34 15.58
CA HIS A 12 -5.07 -6.56 15.26
C HIS A 12 -5.46 -5.27 14.55
N TYR A 13 -4.96 -4.13 15.04
CA TYR A 13 -5.19 -2.80 14.48
C TYR A 13 -3.86 -2.21 14.04
N PHE A 14 -3.83 -1.68 12.82
CA PHE A 14 -2.66 -1.06 12.22
C PHE A 14 -3.08 0.19 11.46
N GLY A 15 -2.25 1.22 11.50
CA GLY A 15 -2.45 2.44 10.73
C GLY A 15 -1.29 3.42 10.89
N ARG A 16 -1.36 4.52 10.15
CA ARG A 16 -0.33 5.55 10.15
C ARG A 16 -0.89 6.93 9.83
N ASN A 17 -0.14 7.97 10.22
CA ASN A 17 -0.27 9.30 9.64
C ASN A 17 0.70 9.44 8.46
N PHE A 18 0.23 10.07 7.39
CA PHE A 18 1.04 10.47 6.24
C PHE A 18 1.29 11.98 6.29
N ASP A 19 2.37 12.35 6.97
CA ASP A 19 2.68 13.75 7.27
C ASP A 19 3.59 14.33 6.18
N TYR A 20 2.96 14.91 5.16
CA TYR A 20 3.60 15.60 4.06
C TYR A 20 2.88 16.90 3.71
N GLU A 21 3.61 17.89 3.18
CA GLU A 21 3.07 19.25 2.94
C GLU A 21 2.18 19.34 1.70
N ILE A 22 2.30 18.38 0.78
CA ILE A 22 1.52 18.30 -0.45
C ILE A 22 0.92 16.89 -0.59
N SER A 23 -0.19 16.79 -1.31
CA SER A 23 -0.77 15.49 -1.69
C SER A 23 -0.12 14.98 -2.97
N TYR A 24 0.00 13.65 -3.06
CA TYR A 24 0.39 12.95 -4.30
C TYR A 24 -0.85 12.37 -5.02
N ASN A 25 -2.04 12.92 -4.73
CA ASN A 25 -3.33 12.39 -5.15
C ASN A 25 -3.54 10.95 -4.72
N GLU A 26 -3.05 10.59 -3.54
CA GLU A 26 -3.15 9.24 -2.99
C GLU A 26 -4.59 8.73 -2.89
N ARG A 27 -4.79 7.43 -3.11
CA ARG A 27 -6.11 6.80 -3.18
C ARG A 27 -6.13 5.47 -2.46
N VAL A 28 -7.31 5.12 -1.93
CA VAL A 28 -7.62 3.74 -1.55
C VAL A 28 -7.52 2.88 -2.80
N THR A 29 -6.59 1.93 -2.77
CA THR A 29 -6.24 1.09 -3.92
C THR A 29 -6.35 -0.37 -3.54
N ILE A 30 -7.05 -1.13 -4.38
CA ILE A 30 -7.19 -2.59 -4.25
C ILE A 30 -6.35 -3.23 -5.33
N THR A 31 -5.37 -4.04 -4.94
CA THR A 31 -4.65 -4.93 -5.85
C THR A 31 -5.27 -6.32 -5.73
N PRO A 32 -6.01 -6.81 -6.74
CA PRO A 32 -6.60 -8.15 -6.72
C PRO A 32 -5.53 -9.24 -6.58
N ARG A 33 -5.93 -10.43 -6.16
CA ARG A 33 -5.01 -11.59 -6.13
C ARG A 33 -4.43 -11.82 -7.52
N ASN A 34 -3.14 -12.15 -7.56
CA ASN A 34 -2.42 -12.52 -8.78
C ASN A 34 -2.44 -11.44 -9.88
N TYR A 35 -2.59 -10.17 -9.48
CA TYR A 35 -2.29 -9.06 -10.37
C TYR A 35 -0.76 -9.02 -10.57
N PRO A 36 -0.26 -8.98 -11.81
CA PRO A 36 1.19 -9.06 -12.03
C PRO A 36 1.89 -7.82 -11.48
N LEU A 37 2.75 -8.01 -10.47
CA LEU A 37 3.63 -6.98 -9.95
C LEU A 37 4.97 -7.08 -10.69
N ILE A 38 5.12 -6.23 -11.71
CA ILE A 38 6.32 -6.17 -12.54
C ILE A 38 7.36 -5.28 -11.86
N PHE A 39 8.47 -5.86 -11.43
CA PHE A 39 9.53 -5.12 -10.75
C PHE A 39 10.62 -4.70 -11.72
N ARG A 40 11.24 -3.55 -11.45
CA ARG A 40 12.29 -3.01 -12.31
C ARG A 40 13.60 -3.81 -12.24
N ASP A 41 13.98 -4.22 -11.03
CA ASP A 41 15.33 -4.70 -10.72
C ASP A 41 15.36 -6.10 -10.08
N THR A 42 14.20 -6.77 -9.99
CA THR A 42 14.06 -8.11 -9.39
C THR A 42 12.99 -8.92 -10.13
N GLU A 43 12.88 -10.20 -9.81
CA GLU A 43 11.85 -11.09 -10.35
C GLU A 43 10.42 -10.60 -10.03
N ASP A 44 9.54 -10.78 -11.01
CA ASP A 44 8.13 -10.41 -10.93
C ASP A 44 7.36 -11.32 -9.96
N ILE A 45 6.28 -10.78 -9.38
CA ILE A 45 5.36 -11.57 -8.56
C ILE A 45 4.03 -11.72 -9.31
N GLU A 46 3.75 -12.96 -9.73
CA GLU A 46 2.49 -13.33 -10.38
C GLU A 46 1.46 -13.92 -9.41
N ASN A 47 1.89 -14.39 -8.23
CA ASN A 47 1.02 -15.06 -7.26
C ASN A 47 1.11 -14.38 -5.88
N HIS A 48 0.03 -13.75 -5.45
CA HIS A 48 -0.02 -13.04 -4.16
C HIS A 48 -1.47 -12.88 -3.66
N TYR A 49 -1.64 -12.59 -2.37
CA TYR A 49 -2.94 -12.29 -1.77
C TYR A 49 -3.48 -10.93 -2.23
N GLY A 50 -4.79 -10.71 -2.10
CA GLY A 50 -5.37 -9.40 -2.38
C GLY A 50 -4.85 -8.38 -1.38
N ILE A 51 -4.46 -7.21 -1.86
CA ILE A 51 -3.88 -6.13 -1.06
C ILE A 51 -4.84 -4.94 -1.10
N ILE A 52 -5.01 -4.27 0.04
CA ILE A 52 -5.74 -3.01 0.15
C ILE A 52 -4.92 -2.04 0.99
N GLY A 53 -4.89 -0.79 0.59
CA GLY A 53 -4.13 0.25 1.27
C GLY A 53 -4.24 1.60 0.56
N ILE A 54 -3.50 2.58 1.04
CA ILE A 54 -3.34 3.88 0.39
C ILE A 54 -2.13 3.81 -0.53
N ALA A 55 -2.32 4.06 -1.82
CA ALA A 55 -1.25 4.13 -2.79
C ALA A 55 -1.16 5.51 -3.43
N ALA A 56 0.01 5.85 -3.97
CA ALA A 56 0.15 7.02 -4.83
C ALA A 56 -0.84 6.93 -6.00
N GLY A 57 -1.56 8.02 -6.30
CA GLY A 57 -2.51 8.06 -7.42
C GLY A 57 -1.81 8.27 -8.76
N ILE A 58 -0.74 7.53 -9.02
CA ILE A 58 0.13 7.66 -10.18
C ILE A 58 0.01 6.37 -11.01
N ASP A 59 -0.58 6.50 -12.19
CA ASP A 59 -0.68 5.45 -13.21
C ASP A 59 -1.36 4.15 -12.69
N GLU A 60 -1.19 3.04 -13.42
CA GLU A 60 -1.78 1.74 -13.11
C GLU A 60 -0.96 0.90 -12.10
N TYR A 61 0.20 1.38 -11.64
CA TYR A 61 1.09 0.63 -10.76
C TYR A 61 0.85 0.96 -9.27
N PRO A 62 0.51 -0.03 -8.41
CA PRO A 62 0.10 0.23 -7.04
C PRO A 62 1.30 0.51 -6.11
N LEU A 63 1.66 1.80 -5.97
CA LEU A 63 2.72 2.26 -5.06
C LEU A 63 2.18 2.57 -3.66
N TYR A 64 2.05 1.54 -2.82
CA TYR A 64 1.48 1.64 -1.47
C TYR A 64 2.34 2.41 -0.46
N TYR A 65 1.69 3.24 0.37
CA TYR A 65 2.24 3.87 1.57
C TYR A 65 1.99 3.06 2.84
N ASP A 66 0.90 2.29 2.83
CA ASP A 66 0.51 1.27 3.79
C ASP A 66 -0.23 0.15 3.05
N ALA A 67 0.05 -1.10 3.43
CA ALA A 67 -0.52 -2.32 2.84
C ALA A 67 -0.24 -3.51 3.77
#